data_AF-A0A8T5S9G4-F1
#
_entry.id   AF-A0A8T5S9G4-F1
#
_cell.length_a   1.000
_cell.length_b   1.000
_cell.length_c   1.000
_cell.angle_alpha   90.00
_cell.angle_beta   90.00
_cell.angle_gamma   90.00
#
_symmetry.space_group_name_H-M   'P 1'
#
loop_
_entity.id
_entity.type
_entity.pdbx_description
1 polymer ?
#
loop_
_entity_poly.entity_id
_entity_poly.type
_entity_poly.pdbx_seq_one_letter_code
_entity_poly.pdbx_strand_id
1 'polypeptide(L)' 'MNGIVKETGGYIFLVLDLAGLTILIKTCANSQMENTAESIIRLYEKRDIISGLKMTYESEYLRFFQDRFEKLSL' A
#
# COMPACT_ATOMS: atom_id res chain seq x y z
N MET A 1 8.79 1.92 -4.66
CA MET A 1 9.27 1.94 -6.06
C MET A 1 9.88 0.59 -6.39
N ASN A 2 9.04 -0.38 -6.77
CA ASN A 2 9.56 -1.61 -7.38
C ASN A 2 9.76 -1.28 -8.87
N GLY A 3 11.01 -1.21 -9.33
CA GLY A 3 11.39 -1.15 -10.74
C GLY A 3 11.49 -2.56 -11.34
N ILE A 4 11.50 -2.70 -12.67
CA ILE A 4 12.00 -3.93 -13.29
C ILE A 4 13.47 -3.72 -13.58
N VAL A 5 14.33 -4.67 -13.24
CA VAL A 5 15.73 -4.70 -13.69
C VAL A 5 15.70 -4.87 -15.20
N LYS A 6 16.01 -3.79 -15.93
CA LYS A 6 15.89 -3.73 -17.40
C LYS A 6 16.61 -4.87 -18.13
N GLU A 7 17.64 -5.45 -17.52
CA GLU A 7 18.45 -6.52 -18.12
C GLU A 7 17.96 -7.94 -17.77
N THR A 8 17.23 -8.12 -16.67
CA THR A 8 16.87 -9.46 -16.14
C THR A 8 15.37 -9.70 -16.02
N GLY A 9 14.53 -8.67 -16.23
CA GLY A 9 13.08 -8.78 -16.03
C GLY A 9 12.64 -8.93 -14.57
N GLY A 10 13.57 -8.91 -13.62
CA GLY A 10 13.30 -9.11 -12.20
C GLY A 10 12.74 -7.87 -11.51
N TYR A 11 11.95 -8.06 -10.45
CA TYR A 11 11.44 -6.96 -9.62
C TYR A 11 12.53 -6.42 -8.68
N ILE A 12 12.64 -5.10 -8.59
CA ILE A 12 13.43 -4.43 -7.54
C ILE A 12 12.59 -4.44 -6.28
N PHE A 13 13.04 -5.14 -5.26
CA PHE A 13 12.43 -5.09 -3.94
C PHE A 13 13.02 -3.92 -3.16
N LEU A 14 12.16 -3.12 -2.54
CA LEU A 14 12.59 -2.09 -1.62
C LEU A 14 12.97 -2.69 -0.27
N VAL A 15 13.96 -2.08 0.38
CA VAL A 15 14.35 -2.41 1.76
C VAL A 15 13.24 -2.04 2.77
N LEU A 16 12.35 -1.12 2.39
CA LEU A 16 11.23 -0.64 3.21
C LEU A 16 9.94 -0.65 2.37
N ASP A 17 8.94 -1.38 2.84
CA ASP A 17 7.58 -1.34 2.31
C ASP A 17 6.67 -0.69 3.36
N LEU A 18 6.39 0.59 3.16
CA LEU A 18 5.72 1.43 4.16
C LEU A 18 4.47 2.08 3.55
N ALA A 19 3.37 2.04 4.28
CA ALA A 19 2.20 2.87 4.03
C ALA A 19 2.38 4.22 4.74
N GLY A 20 2.41 5.31 3.97
CA GLY A 20 2.55 6.66 4.50
C GLY A 20 1.22 7.26 4.97
N LEU A 21 1.23 7.95 6.11
CA LEU A 21 0.12 8.79 6.59
C LEU A 21 0.52 10.26 6.46
N THR A 22 0.01 10.94 5.42
CA THR A 22 0.26 12.38 5.24
C THR A 22 -0.71 13.19 6.09
N ILE A 23 -0.19 13.90 7.10
CA ILE A 23 -0.98 14.73 8.01
C ILE A 23 -0.80 16.20 7.67
N LEU A 24 -1.91 16.89 7.36
CA LEU A 24 -1.92 18.33 7.19
C LEU A 24 -1.98 19.02 8.56
N ILE A 25 -0.82 19.53 8.99
CA ILE A 25 -0.67 20.35 10.19
C ILE A 25 -1.56 21.58 10.02
N LYS A 26 -2.58 21.76 10.88
CA LYS A 26 -3.65 22.80 10.92
C LYS A 26 -5.04 22.38 10.43
N THR A 27 -5.18 21.34 9.60
CA THR A 27 -6.50 20.90 9.11
C THR A 27 -7.01 19.69 9.87
N CYS A 28 -6.10 18.81 10.32
CA CYS A 28 -6.48 17.62 11.05
C CYS A 28 -6.84 17.95 12.51
N ALA A 29 -8.06 17.62 12.92
CA ALA A 29 -8.51 17.72 14.31
C ALA A 29 -8.11 16.46 15.11
N ASN A 30 -8.06 16.57 16.44
CA ASN A 30 -7.75 15.43 17.31
C ASN A 30 -8.68 14.24 17.10
N SER A 31 -9.98 14.48 16.89
CA SER A 31 -10.95 13.42 16.62
C SER A 31 -10.70 12.66 15.31
N GLN A 32 -10.16 13.34 14.28
CA GLN A 32 -9.78 12.69 13.03
C GLN A 32 -8.53 11.80 13.24
N MET A 33 -7.57 12.27 14.05
CA MET A 33 -6.41 11.48 14.41
C MET A 33 -6.78 10.27 15.27
N GLU A 34 -7.68 10.42 16.23
CA GLU A 34 -8.14 9.35 17.10
C GLU A 34 -8.89 8.27 16.30
N ASN A 35 -9.81 8.66 15.42
CA ASN A 35 -10.50 7.74 14.52
C ASN A 35 -9.52 7.02 13.57
N THR A 36 -8.49 7.72 13.08
CA THR A 36 -7.45 7.11 12.24
C THR A 36 -6.64 6.08 13.02
N ALA A 37 -6.21 6.41 14.24
CA ALA A 37 -5.46 5.51 15.11
C ALA A 37 -6.28 4.26 15.45
N GLU A 38 -7.55 4.42 15.85
CA GLU A 38 -8.45 3.31 16.14
C GLU A 38 -8.64 2.39 14.93
N SER A 39 -8.80 2.97 13.74
CA SER A 39 -8.94 2.21 12.49
C SER A 39 -7.69 1.39 12.17
N ILE A 40 -6.49 1.96 12.37
CA ILE A 40 -5.22 1.26 12.18
C ILE A 40 -5.05 0.13 13.18
N ILE A 41 -5.37 0.36 14.47
CA ILE A 41 -5.30 -0.68 15.52
C ILE A 41 -6.21 -1.86 15.15
N ARG A 42 -7.45 -1.59 14.75
CA ARG A 42 -8.40 -2.64 14.32
C ARG A 42 -7.92 -3.43 13.10
N LEU A 43 -7.23 -2.80 12.16
CA LEU A 43 -6.61 -3.49 11.03
C LEU A 43 -5.43 -4.36 11.48
N TYR A 44 -4.61 -3.84 12.40
CA TYR A 44 -3.45 -4.56 12.93
C TYR A 44 -3.84 -5.82 13.71
N GLU A 45 -4.94 -5.76 14.48
CA GLU A 45 -5.52 -6.92 15.17
C GLU A 45 -5.98 -8.01 14.20
N LYS A 46 -6.38 -7.62 12.97
CA LYS A 46 -6.88 -8.52 11.91
C LYS A 46 -5.83 -8.83 10.84
N ARG A 47 -4.56 -8.47 11.05
CA ARG A 47 -3.53 -8.58 9.99
C ARG A 47 -3.39 -9.99 9.41
N ASP A 48 -3.62 -11.02 10.21
CA ASP A 48 -3.47 -12.42 9.81
C ASP A 48 -4.56 -12.89 8.83
N ILE A 49 -5.69 -12.18 8.73
CA ILE A 49 -6.78 -12.47 7.77
C ILE A 49 -6.75 -11.57 6.53
N ILE A 50 -5.87 -10.55 6.50
CA ILE A 50 -5.75 -9.64 5.36
C ILE A 50 -4.92 -10.34 4.28
N SER A 51 -5.58 -10.73 3.19
CA SER A 51 -4.95 -11.37 2.04
C SER A 51 -4.12 -10.40 1.21
N GLY A 52 -3.11 -10.91 0.52
CA GLY A 52 -2.37 -10.15 -0.48
C GLY A 52 -3.22 -9.72 -1.69
N LEU A 53 -2.59 -8.95 -2.57
CA LEU A 53 -3.17 -8.49 -3.83
C LEU A 53 -2.43 -9.11 -5.00
N LYS A 54 -3.18 -9.44 -6.06
CA LYS A 54 -2.64 -9.88 -7.35
C LYS A 54 -2.79 -8.73 -8.36
N MET A 55 -1.73 -8.40 -9.08
CA MET A 55 -1.81 -7.47 -10.21
C MET A 55 -2.59 -8.11 -11.35
N THR A 56 -3.59 -7.40 -11.87
CA THR A 56 -4.38 -7.81 -13.05
C THR A 56 -4.00 -7.06 -14.30
N TYR A 57 -3.47 -5.84 -14.13
CA TYR A 57 -2.95 -5.01 -15.19
C TYR A 57 -1.70 -4.30 -14.70
N GLU A 58 -0.60 -4.48 -15.41
CA GLU A 58 0.69 -3.82 -15.17
C GLU A 58 0.96 -2.82 -16.30
N SER A 59 1.03 -1.54 -15.95
CA SER A 59 1.36 -0.46 -16.88
C SER A 59 2.88 -0.34 -17.06
N GLU A 60 3.31 0.01 -18.27
CA GLU A 60 4.73 0.26 -18.57
C GLU A 60 5.28 1.50 -17.83
N TYR A 61 4.40 2.45 -17.48
CA TYR A 61 4.75 3.70 -16.79
C TYR A 61 3.78 4.01 -15.65
N LEU A 62 4.25 4.75 -14.64
CA LEU A 62 3.41 5.24 -13.53
C LEU A 62 2.59 4.15 -12.81
N ARG A 63 3.20 2.98 -12.61
CA ARG A 63 2.58 1.79 -11.98
C ARG A 63 1.69 2.06 -10.77
N PHE A 64 2.14 2.89 -9.83
CA PHE A 64 1.35 3.23 -8.62
C PHE A 64 0.00 3.92 -8.91
N PHE A 65 -0.12 4.61 -10.04
CA PHE A 65 -1.30 5.37 -10.39
C PHE A 65 -2.24 4.63 -11.35
N GLN A 66 -1.71 3.69 -12.12
CA GLN A 66 -2.43 3.08 -13.25
C GLN A 66 -2.67 1.57 -13.10
N ASP A 67 -1.87 0.89 -12.26
CA ASP A 67 -1.99 -0.55 -12.12
C ASP A 67 -3.27 -0.92 -11.39
N ARG A 68 -3.79 -2.11 -11.75
CA ARG A 68 -5.01 -2.66 -11.15
C ARG A 68 -4.69 -3.92 -10.38
N PHE A 69 -5.40 -4.08 -9.28
CA PHE A 69 -5.20 -5.18 -8.35
C PHE A 69 -6.54 -5.84 -8.03
N GLU A 70 -6.50 -7.15 -7.87
CA GLU A 70 -7.59 -7.94 -7.33
C GLU A 70 -7.14 -8.63 -6.04
N LYS A 71 -8.11 -8.95 -5.19
CA LYS A 71 -7.85 -9.70 -3.97
C LYS A 71 -7.30 -11.07 -4.33
N LEU A 72 -6.20 -11.48 -3.71
CA LEU A 72 -5.71 -12.84 -3.86
C LEU A 72 -6.73 -13.78 -3.19
N SER A 73 -7.36 -14.65 -3.97
CA SER A 73 -8.23 -15.70 -3.43
C SER A 73 -7.39 -16.60 -2.53
N LEU A 74 -7.85 -16.81 -1.29
CA LEU A 74 -7.29 -17.78 -0.34
C LEU A 74 -7.43 -19.21 -0.84
#